data_AF-A0A142WS42-F1
#
_entry.id   AF-A0A142WS42-F1
#
_cell.length_a   1.000
_cell.length_b   1.000
_cell.length_c   1.000
_cell.angle_alpha   90.00
_cell.angle_beta   90.00
_cell.angle_gamma   90.00
#
_symmetry.space_group_name_H-M   'P 1'
#
loop_
_entity.id
_entity.type
_entity.pdbx_description
1 polymer ?
#
loop_
_entity_poly.entity_id
_entity_poly.type
_entity_poly.pdbx_seq_one_letter_code
_entity_poly.pdbx_strand_id
1 'polypeptide(L)'
;MSTTGVVMDFQQRLEKAIARGERSRTARDRAELARQLSAEEVRSRHSSARTELSDKIETCLRKLADHFPGFQYQSLIGSDGWGAKVSRDDLRLQSGRSSESLYSRLEMLVTPLGTAPIVEIVAKGTIRNREVFHRRHYQQLETLDVTVLEQMIEQWVLEYAEQYAAQ
;
A
#
# COMPACT_ATOMS: atom_id res chain seq x y z
N MET A 1 -11.34 -75.42 9.73
CA MET A 1 -11.56 -74.56 8.54
C MET A 1 -12.43 -73.39 8.97
N SER A 2 -11.87 -72.19 9.17
CA SER A 2 -12.64 -70.94 9.34
C SER A 2 -11.71 -69.72 9.19
N THR A 3 -11.11 -69.57 8.01
CA THR A 3 -10.22 -68.44 7.68
C THR A 3 -10.97 -67.30 6.98
N THR A 4 -12.19 -67.55 6.50
CA THR A 4 -12.92 -66.66 5.59
C THR A 4 -13.62 -65.47 6.26
N GLY A 5 -14.03 -65.60 7.53
CA GLY A 5 -14.72 -64.52 8.27
C GLY A 5 -13.80 -63.37 8.71
N VAL A 6 -12.53 -63.65 8.98
CA VAL A 6 -11.53 -62.65 9.42
C VAL A 6 -11.02 -61.82 8.24
N VAL A 7 -10.92 -62.43 7.06
CA VAL A 7 -10.48 -61.75 5.83
C VAL A 7 -11.53 -60.72 5.36
N MET A 8 -12.83 -61.02 5.49
CA MET A 8 -13.89 -60.04 5.18
C MET A 8 -13.93 -58.85 6.14
N ASP A 9 -13.67 -59.03 7.44
CA ASP A 9 -13.56 -57.92 8.41
C ASP A 9 -12.38 -56.99 8.08
N PHE A 10 -11.22 -57.57 7.73
CA PHE A 10 -10.05 -56.79 7.35
C PHE A 10 -10.28 -55.98 6.06
N GLN A 11 -10.86 -56.59 5.03
CA GLN A 11 -11.17 -55.92 3.75
C GLN A 11 -12.07 -54.69 3.97
N GLN A 12 -13.15 -54.84 4.74
CA GLN A 12 -14.06 -53.73 5.06
C GLN A 12 -13.38 -52.63 5.89
N ARG A 13 -12.50 -53.00 6.82
CA ARG A 13 -11.73 -52.04 7.61
C ARG A 13 -10.71 -51.29 6.76
N LEU A 14 -10.09 -51.96 5.80
CA LEU A 14 -9.16 -51.38 4.82
C LEU A 14 -9.87 -50.39 3.90
N GLU A 15 -11.00 -50.77 3.30
CA GLU A 15 -11.81 -49.88 2.44
C GLU A 15 -12.28 -48.63 3.19
N LYS A 16 -12.75 -48.80 4.45
CA LYS A 16 -13.11 -47.65 5.30
C LYS A 16 -11.90 -46.76 5.62
N ALA A 17 -10.71 -47.33 5.80
CA ALA A 17 -9.48 -46.56 6.05
C ALA A 17 -9.05 -45.76 4.82
N ILE A 18 -9.09 -46.37 3.63
CA ILE A 18 -8.81 -45.70 2.35
C ILE A 18 -9.81 -44.56 2.12
N ALA A 19 -11.11 -44.82 2.29
CA ALA A 19 -12.15 -43.80 2.14
C ALA A 19 -11.99 -42.62 3.11
N ARG A 20 -11.53 -42.87 4.35
CA ARG A 20 -11.19 -41.80 5.31
C ARG A 20 -9.95 -41.01 4.88
N GLY A 21 -8.94 -41.69 4.33
CA GLY A 21 -7.72 -41.07 3.80
C GLY A 21 -8.01 -40.12 2.64
N GLU A 22 -8.79 -40.59 1.65
CA GLU A 22 -9.20 -39.79 0.49
C GLU A 22 -10.01 -38.55 0.91
N ARG A 23 -11.00 -38.69 1.81
CA ARG A 23 -11.76 -37.54 2.33
C ARG A 23 -10.87 -36.53 3.05
N SER A 24 -9.89 -37.00 3.82
CA SER A 24 -8.95 -36.15 4.55
C SER A 24 -8.01 -35.40 3.60
N ARG A 25 -7.58 -36.05 2.52
CA ARG A 25 -6.77 -35.42 1.46
C ARG A 25 -7.58 -34.36 0.72
N THR A 26 -8.78 -34.68 0.22
CA THR A 26 -9.64 -33.72 -0.48
C THR A 26 -10.00 -32.51 0.40
N ALA A 27 -10.24 -32.72 1.69
CA ALA A 27 -10.50 -31.62 2.63
C ALA A 27 -9.28 -30.69 2.81
N ARG A 28 -8.06 -31.25 2.84
CA ARG A 28 -6.82 -30.47 2.89
C ARG A 28 -6.61 -29.70 1.59
N ASP A 29 -6.75 -30.35 0.45
CA ASP A 29 -6.56 -29.73 -0.87
C ASP A 29 -7.53 -28.56 -1.07
N ARG A 30 -8.81 -28.71 -0.66
CA ARG A 30 -9.80 -27.63 -0.70
C ARG A 30 -9.44 -26.47 0.23
N ALA A 31 -8.98 -26.76 1.45
CA ALA A 31 -8.61 -25.72 2.41
C ALA A 31 -7.36 -24.95 1.96
N GLU A 32 -6.41 -25.63 1.33
CA GLU A 32 -5.22 -25.01 0.75
C GLU A 32 -5.58 -24.14 -0.46
N LEU A 33 -6.42 -24.64 -1.36
CA LEU A 33 -6.92 -23.88 -2.51
C LEU A 33 -7.69 -22.61 -2.07
N ALA A 34 -8.55 -22.73 -1.05
CA ALA A 34 -9.28 -21.59 -0.49
C ALA A 34 -8.33 -20.54 0.12
N ARG A 35 -7.26 -20.96 0.80
CA ARG A 35 -6.25 -20.04 1.33
C ARG A 35 -5.45 -19.36 0.22
N GLN A 36 -5.06 -20.11 -0.81
CA GLN A 36 -4.33 -19.55 -1.96
C GLN A 36 -5.18 -18.51 -2.69
N LEU A 37 -6.46 -18.80 -2.91
CA LEU A 37 -7.42 -17.84 -3.48
C LEU A 37 -7.52 -16.58 -2.61
N SER A 38 -7.65 -16.72 -1.29
CA SER A 38 -7.71 -15.56 -0.38
C SER A 38 -6.44 -14.69 -0.42
N ALA A 39 -5.26 -15.30 -0.57
CA ALA A 39 -4.01 -14.57 -0.67
C ALA A 39 -3.85 -13.86 -2.03
N GLU A 40 -4.33 -14.48 -3.11
CA GLU A 40 -4.36 -13.85 -4.43
C GLU A 40 -5.34 -12.67 -4.48
N GLU A 41 -6.52 -12.80 -3.87
CA GLU A 41 -7.50 -11.73 -3.73
C GLU A 41 -6.94 -10.53 -2.97
N VAL A 42 -6.25 -10.76 -1.84
CA VAL A 42 -5.56 -9.72 -1.07
C VAL A 42 -4.53 -8.99 -1.93
N ARG A 43 -3.68 -9.73 -2.66
CA ARG A 43 -2.68 -9.13 -3.56
C ARG A 43 -3.33 -8.31 -4.67
N SER A 44 -4.39 -8.84 -5.27
CA SER A 44 -5.12 -8.19 -6.35
C SER A 44 -5.78 -6.89 -5.89
N ARG A 45 -6.49 -6.92 -4.74
CA ARG A 45 -7.09 -5.73 -4.12
C ARG A 45 -6.04 -4.67 -3.79
N HIS A 46 -4.94 -5.07 -3.15
CA HIS A 46 -3.86 -4.13 -2.84
C HIS A 46 -3.24 -3.53 -4.10
N SER A 47 -2.96 -4.36 -5.12
CA SER A 47 -2.38 -3.87 -6.38
C SER A 47 -3.30 -2.87 -7.07
N SER A 48 -4.61 -3.12 -7.07
CA SER A 48 -5.62 -2.23 -7.67
C SER A 48 -5.67 -0.88 -6.95
N ALA A 49 -5.81 -0.91 -5.62
CA ALA A 49 -5.84 0.30 -4.80
C ALA A 49 -4.55 1.11 -4.92
N ARG A 50 -3.39 0.44 -4.93
CA ARG A 50 -2.09 1.11 -5.11
C ARG A 50 -2.03 1.86 -6.44
N THR A 51 -2.48 1.26 -7.54
CA THR A 51 -2.47 1.92 -8.85
C THR A 51 -3.31 3.20 -8.81
N GLU A 52 -4.56 3.09 -8.36
CA GLU A 52 -5.50 4.21 -8.27
C GLU A 52 -4.98 5.35 -7.39
N LEU A 53 -4.48 5.01 -6.19
CA LEU A 53 -3.93 6.00 -5.26
C LEU A 53 -2.64 6.64 -5.75
N SER A 54 -1.79 5.89 -6.46
CA SER A 54 -0.56 6.45 -7.05
C SER A 54 -0.88 7.43 -8.17
N ASP A 55 -1.86 7.11 -9.02
CA ASP A 55 -2.36 8.00 -10.07
C ASP A 55 -2.98 9.27 -9.48
N LYS A 56 -3.69 9.13 -8.35
CA LYS A 56 -4.24 10.26 -7.61
C LYS A 56 -3.16 11.18 -7.05
N ILE A 57 -2.14 10.61 -6.41
CA ILE A 57 -0.97 11.33 -5.89
C ILE A 57 -0.29 12.10 -7.04
N GLU A 58 0.00 11.42 -8.15
CA GLU A 58 0.59 12.05 -9.33
C GLU A 58 -0.24 13.25 -9.80
N THR A 59 -1.55 13.05 -9.98
CA THR A 59 -2.46 14.11 -10.46
C THR A 59 -2.44 15.32 -9.53
N CYS A 60 -2.50 15.12 -8.22
CA CYS A 60 -2.55 16.22 -7.26
C CYS A 60 -1.21 16.97 -7.18
N LEU A 61 -0.09 16.23 -7.16
CA LEU A 61 1.24 16.84 -7.07
C LEU A 61 1.64 17.59 -8.35
N ARG A 62 1.27 17.09 -9.53
CA ARG A 62 1.45 17.85 -10.78
C ARG A 62 0.69 19.17 -10.75
N LYS A 63 -0.58 19.14 -10.37
CA LYS A 63 -1.38 20.37 -10.22
C LYS A 63 -0.74 21.35 -9.24
N LEU A 64 -0.20 20.88 -8.12
CA LEU A 64 0.52 21.75 -7.18
C LEU A 64 1.74 22.40 -7.84
N ALA A 65 2.55 21.62 -8.55
CA ALA A 65 3.72 22.14 -9.26
C ALA A 65 3.34 23.17 -10.34
N ASP A 66 2.22 22.96 -11.04
CA ASP A 66 1.71 23.90 -12.06
C ASP A 66 1.29 25.25 -11.46
N HIS A 67 0.83 25.28 -10.19
CA HIS A 67 0.39 26.51 -9.51
C HIS A 67 1.54 27.27 -8.81
N PHE A 68 2.62 26.57 -8.44
CA PHE A 68 3.76 27.16 -7.73
C PHE A 68 5.04 27.06 -8.57
N PRO A 69 5.43 28.14 -9.28
CA PRO A 69 6.62 28.13 -10.12
C PRO A 69 7.88 27.70 -9.36
N GLY A 70 8.68 26.82 -9.96
CA GLY A 70 9.93 26.31 -9.39
C GLY A 70 9.80 24.97 -8.67
N PHE A 71 8.59 24.49 -8.37
CA PHE A 71 8.40 23.10 -7.97
C PHE A 71 8.63 22.16 -9.15
N GLN A 72 9.40 21.11 -8.89
CA GLN A 72 9.71 20.05 -9.84
C GLN A 72 9.03 18.76 -9.39
N TYR A 73 8.24 18.16 -10.28
CA TYR A 73 7.60 16.86 -10.05
C TYR A 73 8.57 15.70 -10.33
N GLN A 74 8.52 14.67 -9.49
CA GLN A 74 9.22 13.41 -9.71
C GLN A 74 8.35 12.23 -9.25
N SER A 75 8.16 11.24 -10.12
CA SER A 75 7.55 9.95 -9.74
C SER A 75 8.50 9.13 -8.88
N LEU A 76 7.95 8.44 -7.89
CA LEU A 76 8.68 7.57 -6.98
C LEU A 76 8.17 6.13 -7.12
N ILE A 77 9.07 5.24 -7.51
CA ILE A 77 8.81 3.81 -7.66
C ILE A 77 10.02 3.08 -7.05
N GLY A 78 9.81 2.35 -5.96
CA GLY A 78 10.91 1.68 -5.27
C GLY A 78 10.46 0.70 -4.21
N SER A 79 11.42 0.25 -3.38
CA SER A 79 11.17 -0.66 -2.26
C SER A 79 10.23 -0.07 -1.21
N ASP A 80 10.20 1.25 -1.07
CA ASP A 80 9.47 1.94 -0.02
C ASP A 80 8.02 2.24 -0.43
N GLY A 81 7.70 2.09 -1.72
CA GLY A 81 6.35 2.31 -2.24
C GLY A 81 6.29 2.92 -3.63
N TRP A 82 5.07 3.34 -3.98
CA TRP A 82 4.74 3.99 -5.24
C TRP A 82 4.01 5.30 -4.98
N GLY A 83 4.36 6.34 -5.72
CA GLY A 83 3.73 7.65 -5.60
C GLY A 83 4.60 8.70 -6.26
N ALA A 84 4.74 9.85 -5.62
CA ALA A 84 5.51 10.95 -6.18
C ALA A 84 5.97 11.94 -5.11
N LYS A 85 6.85 12.84 -5.53
CA LYS A 85 7.20 14.04 -4.79
C LYS A 85 7.24 15.26 -5.69
N VAL A 86 7.08 16.41 -5.07
CA VAL A 86 7.38 17.73 -5.64
C VAL A 86 8.39 18.43 -4.74
N SER A 87 9.36 19.09 -5.36
CA SER A 87 10.43 19.76 -4.62
C SER A 87 10.82 21.09 -5.25
N ARG A 88 11.21 22.03 -4.41
CA ARG A 88 11.73 23.33 -4.82
C ARG A 88 12.89 23.74 -3.92
N ASP A 89 13.95 24.23 -4.56
CA ASP A 89 15.12 24.79 -3.92
C ASP A 89 15.09 26.31 -4.14
N ASP A 90 15.24 27.07 -3.06
CA ASP A 90 15.31 28.53 -3.07
C ASP A 90 16.62 29.00 -2.44
N LEU A 91 17.12 30.15 -2.87
CA LEU A 91 18.29 30.80 -2.26
C LEU A 91 17.86 32.07 -1.55
N ARG A 92 18.14 32.15 -0.25
CA ARG A 92 17.95 33.36 0.53
C ARG A 92 19.28 34.10 0.65
N LEU A 93 19.36 35.25 -0.02
CA LEU A 93 20.49 36.16 0.11
C LEU A 93 20.33 36.98 1.38
N GLN A 94 21.33 36.94 2.26
CA GLN A 94 21.39 37.76 3.46
C GLN A 94 22.57 38.72 3.31
N SER A 95 22.33 40.04 3.36
CA SER A 95 23.39 41.04 3.21
C SER A 95 24.56 40.77 4.16
N GLY A 96 25.75 40.58 3.60
CA GLY A 96 26.98 40.34 4.35
C GLY A 96 27.23 38.91 4.84
N ARG A 97 26.39 37.93 4.49
CA ARG A 97 26.60 36.50 4.78
C ARG A 97 26.49 35.64 3.52
N SER A 98 27.00 34.41 3.61
CA SER A 98 26.80 33.36 2.60
C SER A 98 25.30 33.11 2.39
N SER A 99 24.88 32.91 1.14
CA SER A 99 23.51 32.52 0.80
C SER A 99 23.04 31.30 1.59
N GLU A 100 21.84 31.35 2.14
CA GLU A 100 21.19 30.20 2.78
C GLU A 100 20.36 29.44 1.74
N SER A 101 20.57 28.12 1.62
CA SER A 101 19.75 27.25 0.76
C SER A 101 18.50 26.82 1.52
N LEU A 102 17.33 27.10 0.94
CA LEU A 102 16.03 26.73 1.48
C LEU A 102 15.42 25.63 0.63
N TYR A 103 14.90 24.60 1.30
CA TYR A 103 14.34 23.44 0.65
C TYR A 103 12.87 23.24 1.01
N SER A 104 12.02 23.00 0.01
CA SER A 104 10.61 22.63 0.19
C SER A 104 10.29 21.34 -0.55
N ARG A 105 9.56 20.41 0.10
CA ARG A 105 9.13 19.11 -0.46
C ARG A 105 7.74 18.75 0.01
N LEU A 106 6.96 18.17 -0.89
CA LEU A 106 5.89 17.27 -0.53
C LEU A 106 6.14 15.92 -1.18
N GLU A 107 6.19 14.86 -0.39
CA GLU A 107 6.36 13.48 -0.83
C GLU A 107 5.23 12.62 -0.31
N MET A 108 4.65 11.78 -1.18
CA MET A 108 3.56 10.89 -0.85
C MET A 108 3.74 9.52 -1.51
N LEU A 109 3.54 8.46 -0.73
CA LEU A 109 3.78 7.07 -1.13
C LEU A 109 2.66 6.16 -0.64
N VAL A 110 2.22 5.25 -1.50
CA VAL A 110 1.51 4.02 -1.12
C VAL A 110 2.53 2.95 -0.82
N THR A 111 2.53 2.38 0.38
CA THR A 111 3.52 1.39 0.78
C THR A 111 3.30 0.02 0.10
N PRO A 112 4.31 -0.84 0.04
CA PRO A 112 4.13 -2.23 -0.38
C PRO A 112 3.21 -3.01 0.54
N LEU A 113 2.58 -4.06 -0.03
CA LEU A 113 1.82 -5.03 0.73
C LEU A 113 2.75 -5.74 1.72
N GLY A 114 2.53 -5.50 3.01
CA GLY A 114 3.24 -6.14 4.10
C GLY A 114 2.63 -7.48 4.50
N THR A 115 2.88 -7.88 5.75
CA THR A 115 2.29 -9.07 6.36
C THR A 115 0.82 -8.85 6.74
N ALA A 116 0.45 -7.63 7.11
CA ALA A 116 -0.93 -7.24 7.36
C ALA A 116 -1.63 -6.91 6.03
N PRO A 117 -2.89 -7.35 5.82
CA PRO A 117 -3.65 -7.06 4.62
C PRO A 117 -4.21 -5.62 4.66
N ILE A 118 -3.32 -4.63 4.60
CA ILE A 118 -3.65 -3.20 4.65
C ILE A 118 -3.17 -2.48 3.40
N VAL A 119 -3.82 -1.36 3.07
CA VAL A 119 -3.26 -0.31 2.22
C VAL A 119 -2.85 0.83 3.14
N GLU A 120 -1.62 1.32 3.00
CA GLU A 120 -1.10 2.45 3.77
C GLU A 120 -0.56 3.54 2.83
N ILE A 121 -0.88 4.80 3.16
CA ILE A 121 -0.34 6.00 2.52
C ILE A 121 0.51 6.75 3.54
N VAL A 122 1.72 7.13 3.14
CA VAL A 122 2.65 7.94 3.92
C VAL A 122 2.87 9.26 3.20
N ALA A 123 2.83 10.37 3.94
CA ALA A 123 3.07 11.70 3.40
C ALA A 123 4.04 12.50 4.29
N LYS A 124 4.97 13.22 3.66
CA LYS A 124 5.99 14.06 4.31
C LYS A 124 6.03 15.43 3.64
N GLY A 125 5.80 16.46 4.44
CA GLY A 125 5.84 17.86 4.03
C GLY A 125 6.98 18.61 4.70
N THR A 126 7.79 19.31 3.91
CA THR A 126 8.83 20.24 4.36
C THR A 126 8.66 21.55 3.61
N ILE A 127 8.76 22.68 4.31
CA ILE A 127 8.74 24.02 3.71
C ILE A 127 9.88 24.84 4.30
N ARG A 128 10.74 25.40 3.44
CA ARG A 128 11.92 26.20 3.83
C ARG A 128 12.73 25.56 4.97
N ASN A 129 13.15 24.31 4.79
CA ASN A 129 13.91 23.49 5.74
C ASN A 129 13.17 23.08 7.03
N ARG A 130 11.88 23.42 7.18
CA ARG A 130 11.07 23.03 8.34
C ARG A 130 10.08 21.94 7.97
N GLU A 131 10.07 20.84 8.72
CA GLU A 131 9.01 19.83 8.61
C GLU A 131 7.68 20.45 9.06
N VAL A 132 6.68 20.38 8.19
CA VAL A 132 5.33 20.88 8.47
C VAL A 132 4.37 19.76 8.84
N PHE A 133 4.57 18.56 8.28
CA PHE A 133 3.90 17.36 8.75
C PHE A 133 4.62 16.09 8.28
N HIS A 134 4.38 15.00 9.02
CA HIS A 134 4.68 13.64 8.63
C HIS A 134 3.51 12.76 9.07
N ARG A 135 2.77 12.21 8.10
CA ARG A 135 1.50 11.51 8.34
C ARG A 135 1.52 10.12 7.71
N ARG A 136 0.80 9.20 8.36
CA ARG A 136 0.55 7.85 7.90
C ARG A 136 -0.93 7.55 8.11
N HIS A 137 -1.54 6.90 7.14
CA HIS A 137 -2.92 6.44 7.27
C HIS A 137 -3.08 5.12 6.56
N TYR A 138 -3.82 4.20 7.18
CA TYR A 138 -4.02 2.86 6.67
C TYR A 138 -5.48 2.42 6.77
N GLN A 139 -5.87 1.52 5.87
CA GLN A 139 -7.14 0.80 5.95
C GLN A 139 -6.92 -0.69 5.71
N GLN A 140 -7.75 -1.51 6.35
CA GLN A 140 -7.79 -2.95 6.08
C GLN A 140 -8.35 -3.19 4.67
N LEU A 141 -7.73 -4.09 3.91
CA LEU A 141 -8.15 -4.44 2.55
C LEU A 141 -9.57 -4.99 2.49
N GLU A 142 -10.06 -5.59 3.57
CA GLU A 142 -11.44 -6.12 3.67
C GLU A 142 -12.48 -5.00 3.58
N THR A 143 -12.25 -3.91 4.33
CA THR A 143 -13.15 -2.76 4.47
C THR A 143 -12.64 -1.53 3.72
N LEU A 144 -11.78 -1.72 2.72
CA LEU A 144 -11.11 -0.64 2.02
C LEU A 144 -12.13 0.22 1.26
N ASP A 145 -12.12 1.51 1.59
CA ASP A 145 -12.78 2.55 0.82
C ASP A 145 -11.69 3.44 0.18
N VAL A 146 -11.44 3.21 -1.11
CA VAL A 146 -10.40 3.93 -1.86
C VAL A 146 -10.73 5.41 -1.97
N THR A 147 -12.01 5.77 -2.10
CA THR A 147 -12.45 7.16 -2.22
C THR A 147 -12.10 7.98 -0.98
N VAL A 148 -12.22 7.40 0.22
CA VAL A 148 -11.78 8.07 1.46
C VAL A 148 -10.27 8.36 1.44
N LEU A 149 -9.47 7.42 0.94
CA LEU A 149 -8.03 7.60 0.82
C LEU A 149 -7.66 8.66 -0.23
N GLU A 150 -8.39 8.72 -1.34
CA GLU A 150 -8.21 9.78 -2.34
C GLU A 150 -8.53 11.17 -1.78
N GLN A 151 -9.64 11.31 -1.05
CA GLN A 151 -10.02 12.58 -0.41
C GLN A 151 -8.96 13.04 0.60
N MET A 152 -8.38 12.10 1.34
CA MET A 152 -7.29 12.39 2.26
C MET A 152 -6.02 12.84 1.51
N ILE A 153 -5.70 12.24 0.36
CA ILE A 153 -4.59 12.69 -0.50
C ILE A 153 -4.81 14.15 -0.90
N GLU A 154 -6.00 14.47 -1.42
CA GLU A 154 -6.36 15.84 -1.81
C GLU A 154 -6.21 16.81 -0.64
N GLN A 155 -6.76 16.45 0.51
CA GLN A 155 -6.70 17.27 1.72
C GLN A 155 -5.27 17.58 2.15
N TRP A 156 -4.36 16.58 2.15
CA TRP A 156 -2.97 16.81 2.53
C TRP A 156 -2.21 17.68 1.53
N VAL A 157 -2.54 17.59 0.23
CA VAL A 157 -1.98 18.46 -0.80
C VAL A 157 -2.47 19.90 -0.63
N LEU A 158 -3.75 20.10 -0.36
CA LEU A 158 -4.34 21.43 -0.10
C LEU A 158 -3.74 22.08 1.14
N GLU A 159 -3.63 21.34 2.25
CA GLU A 159 -3.02 21.84 3.49
C GLU A 159 -1.54 22.23 3.29
N TYR A 160 -0.78 21.44 2.52
CA TYR A 160 0.59 21.79 2.18
C TYR A 160 0.66 23.08 1.35
N ALA A 161 -0.20 23.21 0.34
CA ALA A 161 -0.26 24.39 -0.52
C ALA A 161 -0.63 25.66 0.27
N GLU A 162 -1.61 25.57 1.18
CA GLU A 162 -1.99 26.67 2.08
C GLU A 162 -0.82 27.09 2.97
N GLN A 163 -0.17 26.13 3.62
CA GLN A 163 0.98 26.41 4.49
C GLN A 163 2.17 26.99 3.72
N TYR A 164 2.40 26.57 2.48
CA TYR A 164 3.46 27.11 1.62
C TYR A 164 3.15 28.54 1.18
N ALA A 165 1.91 28.81 0.76
CA ALA A 165 1.48 30.15 0.35
C ALA A 165 1.54 31.18 1.49
N ALA A 166 1.45 30.73 2.74
CA ALA A 166 1.55 31.58 3.93
C ALA A 166 2.99 31.94 4.36
N GLN A 167 4.03 31.47 3.66
CA GLN A 167 5.45 31.69 4.05
C GLN A 167 6.11 32.95 3.49
#